data_AF-A0A231GXH4-F1
#
_entry.id   AF-A0A231GXH4-F1
#
_cell.length_a   1.000
_cell.length_b   1.000
_cell.length_c   1.000
_cell.angle_alpha   90.00
_cell.angle_beta   90.00
_cell.angle_gamma   90.00
#
_symmetry.space_group_name_H-M   'P 1'
#
loop_
_entity.id
_entity.type
_entity.pdbx_description
1 polymer ?
#
loop_
_entity_poly.entity_id
_entity_poly.type
_entity_poly.pdbx_seq_one_letter_code
_entity_poly.pdbx_strand_id
1 'polypeptide(L)'
;MIERAIVEVAVQGSCTTNGAATALDDARRLRDLLKFEFFFAGRTEFVAALQSELDLITDGNTDSASIDEATAEQCLDRVDLLVAPLMLRPFIDAYAVVAHQWALQRRNASAESTSAEMFHTALRLARHLGLLDGEQPGLRQRRAEFRREIRAIKDRIEQLSRRSIPRR
;
A
#
# COMPACT_ATOMS: atom_id res chain seq x y z
N MET A 1 11.00 4.21 -9.08
CA MET A 1 11.39 3.10 -8.16
C MET A 1 10.29 2.85 -7.14
N ILE A 2 9.93 3.85 -6.32
CA ILE A 2 8.79 3.73 -5.38
C ILE A 2 7.44 3.80 -6.09
N GLU A 3 7.36 4.59 -7.17
CA GLU A 3 6.19 4.74 -8.03
C GLU A 3 5.82 3.40 -8.65
N ARG A 4 6.82 2.68 -9.18
CA ARG A 4 6.69 1.31 -9.70
C ARG A 4 6.09 0.35 -8.67
N ALA A 5 6.66 0.33 -7.47
CA ALA A 5 6.15 -0.50 -6.37
C ALA A 5 4.69 -0.16 -6.01
N ILE A 6 4.33 1.13 -6.03
CA ILE A 6 2.96 1.58 -5.76
C ILE A 6 2.01 1.10 -6.87
N VAL A 7 2.41 1.24 -8.14
CA VAL A 7 1.59 0.80 -9.28
C VAL A 7 1.38 -0.72 -9.26
N GLU A 8 2.41 -1.52 -8.97
CA GLU A 8 2.29 -2.98 -8.89
C GLU A 8 1.23 -3.42 -7.86
N VAL A 9 1.25 -2.83 -6.65
CA VAL A 9 0.24 -3.12 -5.61
C VAL A 9 -1.14 -2.63 -6.01
N ALA A 10 -1.22 -1.47 -6.68
CA ALA A 10 -2.47 -0.89 -7.10
C ALA A 10 -3.16 -1.68 -8.22
N VAL A 11 -2.40 -2.09 -9.24
CA VAL A 11 -2.87 -2.95 -10.35
C VAL A 11 -3.40 -4.27 -9.81
N GLN A 12 -2.68 -4.91 -8.89
CA GLN A 12 -3.15 -6.13 -8.23
C GLN A 12 -4.42 -5.91 -7.38
N GLY A 13 -4.62 -4.69 -6.88
CA GLY A 13 -5.68 -4.32 -5.96
C GLY A 13 -7.02 -3.99 -6.61
N SER A 14 -6.99 -3.40 -7.81
CA SER A 14 -8.18 -3.03 -8.59
C SER A 14 -9.09 -4.22 -8.91
N CYS A 15 -8.55 -5.44 -8.90
CA CYS A 15 -9.27 -6.68 -9.15
C CYS A 15 -10.17 -7.12 -7.98
N THR A 16 -9.87 -6.65 -6.76
CA THR A 16 -10.52 -7.12 -5.51
C THR A 16 -11.65 -6.21 -5.02
N THR A 17 -11.67 -4.96 -5.49
CA THR A 17 -12.63 -3.96 -5.03
C THR A 17 -13.76 -3.88 -6.05
N ASN A 18 -14.88 -4.53 -5.75
CA ASN A 18 -16.07 -4.61 -6.61
C ASN A 18 -16.84 -3.25 -6.66
N GLY A 19 -16.15 -2.15 -6.95
CA GLY A 19 -16.73 -0.80 -7.02
C GLY A 19 -15.71 0.34 -7.18
N ALA A 20 -15.76 1.00 -8.33
CA ALA A 20 -15.40 2.39 -8.64
C ALA A 20 -13.96 2.92 -8.44
N ALA A 21 -13.09 2.26 -7.68
CA ALA A 21 -11.72 2.74 -7.49
C ALA A 21 -10.79 2.25 -8.61
N THR A 22 -10.23 3.19 -9.38
CA THR A 22 -9.23 2.88 -10.42
C THR A 22 -7.89 2.48 -9.79
N ALA A 23 -7.02 1.80 -10.54
CA ALA A 23 -5.65 1.53 -10.08
C ALA A 23 -4.92 2.84 -9.69
N LEU A 24 -5.22 3.93 -10.37
CA LEU A 24 -4.65 5.24 -10.06
C LEU A 24 -5.15 5.81 -8.71
N ASP A 25 -6.41 5.54 -8.34
CA ASP A 25 -6.94 5.95 -7.04
C ASP A 25 -6.36 5.13 -5.90
N ASP A 26 -6.21 3.82 -6.08
CA ASP A 26 -5.51 2.95 -5.14
C ASP A 26 -4.04 3.37 -4.97
N ALA A 27 -3.36 3.73 -6.06
CA ALA A 27 -2.00 4.25 -6.02
C ALA A 27 -1.88 5.57 -5.24
N ARG A 28 -2.87 6.46 -5.34
CA ARG A 28 -2.93 7.71 -4.54
C ARG A 28 -3.12 7.41 -3.06
N ARG A 29 -3.98 6.46 -2.70
CA ARG A 29 -4.17 6.04 -1.30
C ARG A 29 -2.89 5.45 -0.72
N LEU A 30 -2.20 4.58 -1.46
CA LEU A 30 -0.90 4.05 -1.08
C LEU A 30 0.14 5.15 -0.86
N ARG A 31 0.20 6.15 -1.75
CA ARG A 31 1.06 7.32 -1.54
C ARG A 31 0.74 8.03 -0.23
N ASP A 32 -0.52 8.25 0.09
CA ASP A 32 -0.91 8.97 1.31
C ASP A 32 -0.52 8.22 2.59
N LEU A 33 -0.48 6.89 2.55
CA LEU A 33 0.06 6.07 3.63
C LEU A 33 1.59 6.16 3.71
N LEU A 34 2.27 6.16 2.56
CA LEU A 34 3.72 6.07 2.44
C LEU A 34 4.45 7.42 2.49
N LYS A 35 3.74 8.56 2.37
CA LYS A 35 4.34 9.91 2.36
C LYS A 35 5.10 10.29 3.62
N PHE A 36 4.95 9.50 4.69
CA PHE A 36 5.70 9.66 5.92
C PHE A 36 7.04 8.92 5.91
N GLU A 37 7.23 7.96 5.01
CA GLU A 37 8.46 7.17 4.85
C GLU A 37 9.25 7.59 3.60
N PHE A 38 8.56 8.08 2.57
CA PHE A 38 9.15 8.43 1.28
C PHE A 38 8.86 9.87 0.88
N PHE A 39 9.82 10.48 0.18
CA PHE A 39 9.63 11.75 -0.49
C PHE A 39 8.98 11.52 -1.84
N PHE A 40 7.84 12.18 -2.07
CA PHE A 40 7.16 12.17 -3.35
C PHE A 40 7.28 13.53 -4.02
N ALA A 41 7.36 13.52 -5.34
CA ALA A 41 7.21 14.73 -6.15
C ALA A 41 5.84 15.40 -5.92
N GLY A 42 5.66 16.60 -6.50
CA GLY A 42 4.38 17.30 -6.48
C GLY A 42 3.22 16.43 -7.01
N ARG A 43 1.98 16.85 -6.72
CA ARG A 43 0.80 16.03 -7.04
C ARG A 43 0.71 15.70 -8.53
N THR A 44 1.04 16.68 -9.37
CA THR A 44 0.96 16.55 -10.84
C THR A 44 2.07 15.65 -11.38
N GLU A 45 3.31 15.87 -10.94
CA GLU A 45 4.48 15.09 -11.36
C GLU A 45 4.36 13.62 -10.92
N PHE A 46 3.83 13.40 -9.72
CA PHE A 46 3.56 12.05 -9.23
C PHE A 46 2.52 11.32 -10.06
N VAL A 47 1.42 11.99 -10.44
CA VAL A 47 0.39 11.36 -11.28
C VAL A 47 0.97 11.01 -12.66
N ALA A 48 1.77 11.91 -13.25
CA ALA A 48 2.46 11.63 -14.50
C ALA A 48 3.41 10.42 -14.37
N ALA A 49 4.19 10.35 -13.29
CA ALA A 49 5.08 9.23 -13.02
C ALA A 49 4.32 7.90 -12.85
N LEU A 50 3.18 7.90 -12.14
CA LEU A 50 2.33 6.72 -12.00
C LEU A 50 1.76 6.27 -13.34
N GLN A 51 1.33 7.20 -14.20
CA GLN A 51 0.84 6.88 -15.54
C GLN A 51 1.94 6.25 -16.39
N SER A 52 3.14 6.84 -16.39
CA SER A 52 4.29 6.26 -17.12
C SER A 52 4.63 4.85 -16.65
N GLU A 53 4.64 4.59 -15.34
CA GLU A 53 4.90 3.25 -14.81
C GLU A 53 3.77 2.27 -15.14
N LEU A 54 2.53 2.73 -15.13
CA LEU A 54 1.38 1.92 -15.51
C LEU A 54 1.44 1.54 -16.99
N ASP A 55 1.76 2.48 -17.87
CA ASP A 55 1.94 2.21 -19.31
C ASP A 55 3.06 1.19 -19.55
N LEU A 56 4.14 1.22 -18.76
CA LEU A 56 5.22 0.23 -18.85
C LEU A 56 4.80 -1.17 -18.37
N ILE A 57 3.81 -1.29 -17.48
CA ILE A 57 3.28 -2.58 -17.00
C ILE A 57 2.22 -3.12 -17.96
N THR A 58 1.41 -2.24 -18.55
CA THR A 58 0.28 -2.60 -19.42
C THR A 58 0.61 -2.55 -20.91
N ASP A 59 1.88 -2.33 -21.27
CA ASP A 59 2.33 -2.00 -22.63
C ASP A 59 1.55 -0.83 -23.29
N GLY A 60 0.94 0.06 -22.48
CA GLY A 60 0.13 1.19 -22.93
C GLY A 60 -1.19 0.81 -23.62
N ASN A 61 -1.60 -0.46 -23.59
CA ASN A 61 -2.76 -0.99 -24.32
C ASN A 61 -4.02 -1.14 -23.45
N THR A 62 -3.92 -0.88 -22.15
CA THR A 62 -5.01 -1.09 -21.19
C THR A 62 -5.41 0.24 -20.56
N ASP A 63 -6.70 0.57 -20.62
CA ASP A 63 -7.25 1.71 -19.90
C ASP A 63 -7.11 1.49 -18.38
N SER A 64 -6.46 2.43 -17.71
CA SER A 64 -6.26 2.44 -16.26
C SER A 64 -7.56 2.36 -15.46
N ALA A 65 -8.70 2.72 -16.09
CA ALA A 65 -10.02 2.66 -15.49
C ALA A 65 -10.68 1.26 -15.57
N SER A 66 -10.16 0.33 -16.38
CA SER A 66 -10.80 -0.94 -16.70
C SER A 66 -9.84 -2.14 -16.64
N ILE A 67 -8.83 -2.09 -15.77
CA ILE A 67 -7.94 -3.24 -15.55
C ILE A 67 -8.73 -4.34 -14.83
N ASP A 68 -9.08 -5.41 -15.54
CA ASP A 68 -9.67 -6.60 -14.96
C ASP A 68 -8.61 -7.52 -14.32
N GLU A 69 -9.06 -8.54 -13.58
CA GLU A 69 -8.18 -9.47 -12.87
C GLU A 69 -7.24 -10.23 -13.81
N ALA A 70 -7.76 -10.73 -14.93
CA ALA A 70 -6.97 -11.50 -15.89
C ALA A 70 -5.87 -10.65 -16.56
N THR A 71 -6.19 -9.41 -16.90
CA THR A 71 -5.23 -8.47 -17.50
C THR A 71 -4.16 -8.06 -16.48
N ALA A 72 -4.56 -7.75 -15.24
CA ALA A 72 -3.61 -7.44 -14.18
C ALA A 72 -2.60 -8.58 -13.96
N GLU A 73 -3.09 -9.83 -13.90
CA GLU A 73 -2.24 -11.00 -13.74
C GLU A 73 -1.28 -11.18 -14.92
N GLN A 74 -1.77 -11.08 -16.17
CA GLN A 74 -0.92 -11.18 -17.35
C GLN A 74 0.16 -10.10 -17.40
N CYS A 75 -0.18 -8.87 -17.05
CA CYS A 75 0.77 -7.76 -17.00
C CYS A 75 1.86 -8.00 -15.94
N LEU A 76 1.47 -8.42 -14.74
CA LEU A 76 2.42 -8.63 -13.63
C LEU A 76 3.31 -9.85 -13.82
N ASP A 77 2.83 -10.93 -14.45
CA ASP A 77 3.63 -12.12 -14.76
C ASP A 77 4.70 -11.86 -15.83
N ARG A 78 4.53 -10.81 -16.66
CA ARG A 78 5.51 -10.39 -17.67
C ARG A 78 6.65 -9.56 -17.09
N VAL A 79 6.52 -9.06 -15.87
CA VAL A 79 7.54 -8.22 -15.23
C VAL A 79 8.56 -9.12 -14.53
N ASP A 80 9.80 -9.13 -15.04
CA ASP A 80 10.89 -9.97 -14.53
C ASP A 80 11.21 -9.75 -13.04
N LEU A 81 10.94 -8.57 -12.51
CA LEU A 81 11.18 -8.22 -11.10
C LEU A 81 10.08 -7.30 -10.54
N LEU A 82 9.31 -7.82 -9.60
CA LEU A 82 8.35 -7.03 -8.83
C LEU A 82 9.07 -6.30 -7.70
N VAL A 83 8.98 -4.97 -7.69
CA VAL A 83 9.67 -4.08 -6.76
C VAL A 83 8.88 -3.92 -5.45
N ALA A 84 7.55 -4.05 -5.51
CA ALA A 84 6.67 -3.87 -4.37
C ALA A 84 7.01 -4.74 -3.14
N PRO A 85 7.26 -6.06 -3.27
CA PRO A 85 7.64 -6.89 -2.13
C PRO A 85 8.95 -6.47 -1.48
N LEU A 86 9.88 -5.93 -2.25
CA LEU A 86 11.21 -5.52 -1.77
C LEU A 86 11.15 -4.18 -1.05
N MET A 87 10.38 -3.23 -1.57
CA MET A 87 10.35 -1.86 -1.06
C MET A 87 9.26 -1.61 -0.01
N LEU A 88 8.07 -2.19 -0.16
CA LEU A 88 6.91 -1.81 0.66
C LEU A 88 6.72 -2.70 1.87
N ARG A 89 7.11 -3.98 1.78
CA ARG A 89 6.85 -4.98 2.83
C ARG A 89 7.33 -4.58 4.23
N PRO A 90 8.57 -4.07 4.44
CA PRO A 90 9.03 -3.70 5.77
C PRO A 90 8.15 -2.64 6.44
N PHE A 91 7.69 -1.65 5.67
CA PHE A 91 6.85 -0.55 6.16
C PHE A 91 5.43 -0.99 6.46
N ILE A 92 4.84 -1.79 5.56
CA ILE A 92 3.50 -2.33 5.75
C ILE A 92 3.44 -3.29 6.94
N ASP A 93 4.48 -4.10 7.15
CA ASP A 93 4.58 -4.96 8.33
C ASP A 93 4.67 -4.14 9.63
N ALA A 94 5.44 -3.05 9.65
CA ALA A 94 5.48 -2.14 10.80
C ALA A 94 4.10 -1.53 11.10
N TYR A 95 3.37 -1.10 10.06
CA TYR A 95 2.02 -0.54 10.22
C TYR A 95 1.02 -1.60 10.69
N ALA A 96 1.15 -2.84 10.24
CA ALA A 96 0.33 -3.96 10.70
C ALA A 96 0.57 -4.26 12.19
N VAL A 97 1.82 -4.22 12.65
CA VAL A 97 2.16 -4.38 14.08
C VAL A 97 1.51 -3.28 14.91
N VAL A 98 1.59 -2.01 14.50
CA VAL A 98 0.92 -0.90 15.19
C VAL A 98 -0.60 -1.09 15.22
N ALA A 99 -1.22 -1.42 14.09
CA ALA A 99 -2.65 -1.67 14.01
C ALA A 99 -3.09 -2.84 14.92
N HIS A 100 -2.28 -3.89 15.01
CA HIS A 100 -2.53 -5.04 15.87
C HIS A 100 -2.35 -4.71 17.36
N GLN A 101 -1.25 -4.04 17.72
CA GLN A 101 -0.98 -3.63 19.10
C GLN A 101 -2.08 -2.72 19.64
N TRP A 102 -2.66 -1.85 18.83
CA TRP A 102 -3.77 -1.00 19.28
C TRP A 102 -5.13 -1.69 19.35
N ALA A 103 -5.30 -2.79 18.61
CA ALA A 103 -6.47 -3.65 18.78
C ALA A 103 -6.39 -4.43 20.10
N LEU A 104 -5.18 -4.80 20.53
CA LEU A 104 -4.93 -5.62 21.72
C LEU A 104 -4.70 -4.81 23.00
N GLN A 105 -3.94 -3.73 22.92
CA GLN A 105 -3.47 -2.96 24.07
C GLN A 105 -3.99 -1.54 24.04
N ARG A 106 -4.66 -1.17 25.14
CA ARG A 106 -5.20 0.16 25.34
C ARG A 106 -4.15 1.22 25.70
N ARG A 107 -2.83 0.94 25.69
CA ARG A 107 -1.85 1.99 26.07
C ARG A 107 -0.34 1.86 25.82
N ASN A 108 0.31 0.74 25.51
CA ASN A 108 1.80 0.73 25.55
C ASN A 108 2.45 0.22 24.26
N ALA A 109 3.16 1.15 23.63
CA ALA A 109 3.84 1.00 22.37
C ALA A 109 5.35 1.11 22.68
N SER A 110 5.97 -0.01 23.07
CA SER A 110 7.42 -0.10 23.27
C SER A 110 7.95 -1.19 22.35
N ALA A 111 8.70 -0.79 21.32
CA ALA A 111 9.37 -1.69 20.39
C ALA A 111 10.88 -1.37 20.43
N GLU A 112 11.64 -2.21 21.12
CA GLU A 112 13.05 -1.99 21.41
C GLU A 112 13.92 -2.39 20.22
N SER A 113 14.59 -1.37 19.67
CA SER A 113 15.70 -1.40 18.71
C SER A 113 15.42 -1.88 17.27
N THR A 114 15.86 -1.07 16.31
CA THR A 114 15.59 -1.10 14.84
C THR A 114 14.13 -0.86 14.43
N SER A 115 13.16 -1.45 15.13
CA SER A 115 11.74 -1.14 14.92
C SER A 115 11.34 0.24 15.43
N ALA A 116 12.10 0.84 16.36
CA ALA A 116 11.70 2.10 17.02
C ALA A 116 11.44 3.24 16.03
N GLU A 117 12.31 3.48 15.04
CA GLU A 117 12.14 4.60 14.09
C GLU A 117 10.96 4.38 13.12
N MET A 118 10.87 3.20 12.49
CA MET A 118 9.72 2.83 11.65
C MET A 118 8.41 2.85 12.46
N PHE A 119 8.47 2.43 13.71
CA PHE A 119 7.35 2.47 14.64
C PHE A 119 6.97 3.91 15.01
N HIS A 120 7.93 4.81 15.21
CA HIS A 120 7.67 6.24 15.40
C HIS A 120 6.99 6.84 14.16
N THR A 121 7.43 6.49 12.95
CA THR A 121 6.79 6.96 11.72
C THR A 121 5.38 6.38 11.56
N ALA A 122 5.17 5.12 11.89
CA ALA A 122 3.86 4.49 11.95
C ALA A 122 2.91 5.17 12.96
N LEU A 123 3.42 5.55 14.14
CA LEU A 123 2.68 6.34 15.13
C LEU A 123 2.35 7.75 14.60
N ARG A 124 3.24 8.35 13.81
CA ARG A 124 3.02 9.66 13.18
C ARG A 124 1.94 9.59 12.11
N LEU A 125 1.96 8.58 11.24
CA LEU A 125 0.89 8.27 10.29
C LEU A 125 -0.44 8.10 11.03
N ALA A 126 -0.45 7.28 12.07
CA ALA A 126 -1.68 6.95 12.76
C ALA A 126 -2.24 8.14 13.58
N ARG A 127 -1.38 9.07 14.04
CA ARG A 127 -1.82 10.38 14.55
C ARG A 127 -2.47 11.22 13.46
N HIS A 128 -1.84 11.30 12.28
CA HIS A 128 -2.37 12.06 11.15
C HIS A 128 -3.74 11.54 10.68
N LEU A 129 -3.94 10.22 10.72
CA LEU A 129 -5.22 9.57 10.44
C LEU A 129 -6.26 9.72 11.58
N GLY A 130 -5.89 10.38 12.68
CA GLY A 130 -6.76 10.60 13.84
C GLY A 130 -7.11 9.30 14.57
N LEU A 131 -6.21 8.31 14.57
CA LEU A 131 -6.44 6.99 15.16
C LEU A 131 -6.01 6.91 16.63
N LEU A 132 -5.39 7.96 17.18
CA LEU A 132 -4.87 8.00 18.55
C LEU A 132 -5.84 8.63 19.56
N ASP A 133 -6.53 9.70 19.18
CA ASP A 133 -7.21 10.56 20.15
C ASP A 133 -8.63 10.05 20.44
N GLY A 134 -8.82 9.63 21.70
CA GLY A 134 -10.02 8.97 22.22
C GLY A 134 -11.30 9.80 22.23
N GLU A 135 -11.20 11.10 22.00
CA GLU A 135 -12.31 12.04 22.18
C GLU A 135 -13.17 12.22 20.92
N GLN A 136 -12.67 11.79 19.76
CA GLN A 136 -13.42 11.96 18.52
C GLN A 136 -14.41 10.81 18.28
N PRO A 137 -15.67 11.11 17.90
CA PRO A 137 -16.63 10.09 17.49
C PRO A 137 -16.08 9.27 16.31
N GLY A 138 -16.50 8.00 16.20
CA GLY A 138 -16.11 7.11 15.10
C GLY A 138 -14.67 6.56 15.18
N LEU A 139 -13.93 6.76 16.27
CA LEU A 139 -12.55 6.24 16.42
C LEU A 139 -12.45 4.72 16.22
N ARG A 140 -13.40 3.95 16.77
CA ARG A 140 -13.44 2.49 16.61
C ARG A 140 -13.59 2.08 15.15
N GLN A 141 -14.44 2.79 14.40
CA GLN A 141 -14.67 2.54 12.99
C GLN A 141 -13.42 2.84 12.16
N ARG A 142 -12.81 4.02 12.34
CA ARG A 142 -11.57 4.40 11.63
C ARG A 142 -10.43 3.41 11.88
N ARG A 143 -10.28 2.92 13.11
CA ARG A 143 -9.30 1.86 13.45
C ARG A 143 -9.60 0.54 12.73
N ALA A 144 -10.87 0.16 12.65
CA ALA A 144 -11.27 -1.07 11.97
C ALA A 144 -11.08 -0.99 10.45
N GLU A 145 -11.34 0.16 9.85
CA GLU A 145 -11.10 0.46 8.43
C GLU A 145 -9.61 0.43 8.13
N PHE A 146 -8.79 1.17 8.90
CA PHE A 146 -7.34 1.18 8.74
C PHE A 146 -6.74 -0.24 8.84
N ARG A 147 -7.17 -1.04 9.82
CA ARG A 147 -6.73 -2.43 9.95
C ARG A 147 -7.07 -3.28 8.73
N ARG A 148 -8.24 -3.06 8.13
CA ARG A 148 -8.69 -3.79 6.93
C ARG A 148 -7.83 -3.40 5.73
N GLU A 149 -7.57 -2.10 5.57
CA GLU A 149 -6.74 -1.56 4.49
C GLU A 149 -5.30 -2.08 4.56
N ILE A 150 -4.64 -2.00 5.73
CA ILE A 150 -3.28 -2.52 5.91
C ILE A 150 -3.21 -4.03 5.63
N ARG A 151 -4.22 -4.80 6.05
CA ARG A 151 -4.28 -6.25 5.74
C ARG A 151 -4.41 -6.49 4.24
N ALA A 152 -5.31 -5.78 3.56
CA ALA A 152 -5.50 -5.91 2.13
C ALA A 152 -4.21 -5.59 1.35
N ILE A 153 -3.49 -4.53 1.74
CA ILE A 153 -2.21 -4.16 1.13
C ILE A 153 -1.16 -5.25 1.36
N LYS A 154 -1.07 -5.78 2.59
CA LYS A 154 -0.14 -6.87 2.92
C LYS A 154 -0.43 -8.13 2.09
N ASP A 155 -1.70 -8.53 1.99
CA ASP A 155 -2.11 -9.70 1.22
C ASP A 155 -1.76 -9.54 -0.27
N ARG A 156 -1.96 -8.34 -0.84
CA ARG A 156 -1.56 -8.01 -2.23
C ARG A 156 -0.04 -8.10 -2.42
N ILE A 157 0.75 -7.56 -1.49
CA ILE A 157 2.22 -7.67 -1.53
C ILE A 157 2.67 -9.14 -1.44
N GLU A 158 2.01 -9.95 -0.62
CA GLU A 158 2.32 -11.37 -0.50
C GLU A 158 1.99 -12.13 -1.80
N GLN A 159 0.86 -11.82 -2.45
CA GLN A 159 0.52 -12.38 -3.76
C GLN A 159 1.57 -12.02 -4.82
N LEU A 160 1.99 -10.75 -4.88
CA LEU A 160 3.07 -10.31 -5.76
C LEU A 160 4.38 -11.05 -5.47
N SER A 161 4.74 -11.21 -4.20
CA SER A 161 5.94 -11.95 -3.79
C SER A 161 5.90 -13.42 -4.21
N ARG A 162 4.73 -14.06 -4.23
CA ARG A 162 4.58 -15.45 -4.70
C ARG A 162 4.79 -15.57 -6.21
N ARG A 163 4.45 -14.52 -6.97
CA ARG A 163 4.66 -14.45 -8.44
C ARG A 163 6.12 -14.17 -8.81
N SER A 164 6.81 -13.33 -8.04
CA SER A 164 8.21 -12.98 -8.30
C SER A 164 9.22 -14.08 -7.98
N ILE A 165 8.82 -15.17 -7.32
CA ILE A 165 9.70 -16.32 -7.09
C ILE A 165 9.70 -17.14 -8.39
N PRO A 166 10.86 -17.29 -9.08
CA PRO A 166 10.90 -18.06 -10.30
C PRO A 166 10.41 -19.48 -10.04
N ARG A 167 9.40 -19.91 -10.81
CA ARG A 167 8.97 -21.31 -10.88
C ARG A 167 10.16 -22.11 -11.43
N ARG A 168 10.96 -22.66 -10.50
CA ARG A 168 11.96 -23.69 -10.80
C ARG A 168 11.30 -24.98 -11.24
#